data_AF-A0AAD6XPW7-F1
#
_entry.id   AF-A0AAD6XPW7-F1
#
_cell.length_a   1.000
_cell.length_b   1.000
_cell.length_c   1.000
_cell.angle_alpha   90.00
_cell.angle_beta   90.00
_cell.angle_gamma   90.00
#
_symmetry.space_group_name_H-M   'P 1'
#
loop_
_entity.id
_entity.type
_entity.pdbx_description
1 polymer ?
#
loop_
_entity_poly.entity_id
_entity_poly.type
_entity_poly.pdbx_seq_one_letter_code
_entity_poly.pdbx_strand_id
1 'polypeptide(L)'
;RTPRPVIDRDRRVMLVLGGFPPNAPDWPGAVAAEAASAMEAAACEVYTESKWRRKAATTAANVPRRGPHAAEHVGPAMGGGQSYPMNLSHLPARLATFSRLFGLQCFERIAGWTNGKLLFMGFAPALHGYYTRTLDELFAWDGAQKRAKHLQRNFRRALSVFATATFNFGPCTATYPHIDFGNLAWGWCAITALGPFDPDRGGHLILWDLKLVVRFPPGSTVLIPSAILRHSNVKIQPGERRYSFTQYTPAGIFRWVYNDCRTERQANDPRCTPAHEQERRQRDRAERWSEGLKMYRTWPAGP
;
A
#
# COMPACT_ATOMS: atom_id res chain seq x y z
N ARG A 1 -6.18 -12.60 -14.95
CA ARG A 1 -5.83 -13.90 -14.35
C ARG A 1 -4.31 -14.03 -14.33
N THR A 2 -3.63 -14.04 -15.47
CA THR A 2 -2.15 -14.00 -15.51
C THR A 2 -1.61 -12.60 -15.20
N PRO A 3 -0.57 -12.48 -14.36
CA PRO A 3 0.15 -11.22 -14.16
C PRO A 3 0.67 -10.64 -15.47
N ARG A 4 0.44 -9.35 -15.71
CA ARG A 4 0.94 -8.64 -16.90
C ARG A 4 1.73 -7.40 -16.48
N PRO A 5 3.02 -7.28 -16.83
CA PRO A 5 3.76 -6.06 -16.60
C PRO A 5 3.30 -4.96 -17.56
N VAL A 6 3.36 -3.71 -17.11
CA VAL A 6 3.34 -2.53 -17.99
C VAL A 6 4.72 -1.90 -17.91
N ILE A 7 5.32 -1.69 -19.08
CA ILE A 7 6.72 -1.29 -19.22
C ILE A 7 6.84 0.15 -19.72
N ASP A 8 7.89 0.86 -19.28
CA ASP A 8 8.24 2.17 -19.85
C ASP A 8 9.01 2.03 -21.17
N ARG A 9 9.37 3.17 -21.76
CA ARG A 9 10.20 3.25 -22.98
C ARG A 9 11.60 2.62 -22.82
N ASP A 10 12.12 2.58 -21.59
CA ASP A 10 13.39 1.97 -21.24
C ASP A 10 13.22 0.49 -20.86
N ARG A 11 12.03 -0.08 -21.12
CA ARG A 11 11.61 -1.46 -20.81
C ARG A 11 11.57 -1.79 -19.31
N ARG A 12 11.60 -0.80 -18.42
CA ARG A 12 11.44 -1.03 -16.98
C ARG A 12 10.01 -1.43 -16.69
N VAL A 13 9.81 -2.49 -15.92
CA VAL A 13 8.49 -2.86 -15.39
C VAL A 13 8.08 -1.77 -14.40
N MET A 14 7.22 -0.84 -14.82
CA MET A 14 6.76 0.27 -13.99
C MET A 14 5.69 -0.18 -13.00
N LEU A 15 4.82 -1.10 -13.43
CA LEU A 15 3.69 -1.60 -12.66
C LEU A 15 3.30 -2.99 -13.17
N VAL A 16 2.47 -3.71 -12.40
CA VAL A 16 2.02 -5.07 -12.74
C VAL A 16 0.52 -5.21 -12.51
N LEU A 17 -0.21 -5.56 -13.56
CA LEU A 17 -1.59 -6.02 -13.47
C LEU A 17 -1.57 -7.47 -12.99
N GLY A 18 -1.55 -7.68 -11.68
CA GLY A 18 -1.28 -8.98 -11.06
C GLY A 18 -2.39 -10.01 -11.20
N GLY A 19 -3.65 -9.58 -11.11
CA GLY A 19 -4.76 -10.54 -11.03
C GLY A 19 -4.68 -11.35 -9.73
N PHE A 20 -5.00 -12.62 -9.80
CA PHE A 20 -4.98 -13.56 -8.68
C PHE A 20 -4.19 -14.83 -9.08
N PRO A 21 -3.77 -15.69 -8.12
CA PRO A 21 -2.93 -16.83 -8.42
C PRO A 21 -3.53 -17.72 -9.53
N PRO A 22 -2.74 -18.08 -10.57
CA PRO A 22 -3.26 -18.81 -11.72
C PRO A 22 -3.69 -20.24 -11.38
N ASN A 23 -3.13 -20.81 -10.31
CA ASN A 23 -3.43 -22.14 -9.79
C ASN A 23 -4.51 -22.15 -8.69
N ALA A 24 -5.22 -21.04 -8.49
CA ALA A 24 -6.33 -20.92 -7.54
C ALA A 24 -7.58 -20.36 -8.26
N PRO A 25 -8.26 -21.16 -9.10
CA PRO A 25 -9.39 -20.69 -9.90
C PRO A 25 -10.59 -20.25 -9.05
N ASP A 26 -10.73 -20.82 -7.85
CA ASP A 26 -11.74 -20.50 -6.84
C ASP A 26 -11.41 -19.25 -6.02
N TRP A 27 -10.24 -18.62 -6.23
CA TRP A 27 -9.78 -17.46 -5.46
C TRP A 27 -10.83 -16.34 -5.31
N PRO A 28 -11.58 -15.94 -6.36
CA PRO A 28 -12.63 -14.94 -6.20
C PRO A 28 -13.76 -15.38 -5.26
N GLY A 29 -14.16 -16.66 -5.29
CA GLY A 29 -15.27 -17.19 -4.50
C GLY A 29 -14.87 -17.62 -3.08
N ALA A 30 -13.62 -18.04 -2.88
CA ALA A 30 -13.12 -18.49 -1.58
C ALA A 30 -12.41 -17.35 -0.84
N VAL A 31 -11.34 -16.79 -1.41
CA VAL A 31 -10.48 -15.82 -0.72
C VAL A 31 -11.06 -14.42 -0.77
N ALA A 32 -11.46 -13.96 -1.96
CA ALA A 32 -11.91 -12.58 -2.13
C ALA A 32 -13.30 -12.33 -1.51
N ALA A 33 -14.21 -13.32 -1.61
CA ALA A 33 -15.51 -13.25 -0.98
C ALA A 33 -15.40 -13.27 0.56
N GLU A 34 -14.59 -14.16 1.13
CA GLU A 34 -14.36 -14.19 2.59
C GLU A 34 -13.77 -12.88 3.09
N ALA A 35 -12.74 -12.35 2.41
CA ALA A 35 -12.14 -11.07 2.77
C ALA A 35 -13.14 -9.92 2.68
N ALA A 36 -14.04 -9.92 1.68
CA ALA A 36 -15.08 -8.91 1.56
C ALA A 36 -16.11 -9.00 2.71
N SER A 37 -16.61 -10.20 3.01
CA SER A 37 -17.54 -10.42 4.14
C SER A 37 -16.89 -10.04 5.49
N ALA A 38 -15.62 -10.37 5.68
CA ALA A 38 -14.89 -9.99 6.89
C ALA A 38 -14.75 -8.46 7.03
N MET A 39 -14.49 -7.75 5.92
CA MET A 39 -14.48 -6.28 5.92
C MET A 39 -15.86 -5.68 6.17
N GLU A 40 -16.91 -6.28 5.63
CA GLU A 40 -18.29 -5.83 5.88
C GLU A 40 -18.65 -5.97 7.37
N ALA A 41 -18.37 -7.11 7.99
CA ALA A 41 -18.57 -7.32 9.42
C ALA A 41 -17.74 -6.36 10.27
N ALA A 42 -16.45 -6.17 9.94
CA ALA A 42 -15.58 -5.23 10.64
C ALA A 42 -16.05 -3.77 10.50
N ALA A 43 -16.68 -3.39 9.38
CA ALA A 43 -17.23 -2.05 9.21
C ALA A 43 -18.32 -1.76 10.24
N CYS A 44 -19.17 -2.74 10.57
CA CYS A 44 -20.22 -2.63 11.60
C CYS A 44 -19.64 -2.44 13.02
N GLU A 45 -18.46 -2.99 13.30
CA GLU A 45 -17.75 -2.80 14.57
C GLU A 45 -17.06 -1.43 14.67
N VAL A 46 -16.49 -0.95 13.56
CA VAL A 46 -15.65 0.26 13.53
C VAL A 46 -16.49 1.54 13.38
N TYR A 47 -17.61 1.46 12.65
CA TYR A 47 -18.45 2.60 12.27
C TYR A 47 -19.87 2.45 12.80
N THR A 48 -20.31 3.44 13.58
CA THR A 48 -21.73 3.62 13.91
C THR A 48 -22.49 4.19 12.71
N GLU A 49 -23.81 4.02 12.66
CA GLU A 49 -24.64 4.64 11.63
C GLU A 49 -24.42 6.16 11.54
N SER A 50 -24.30 6.85 12.68
CA SER A 50 -24.05 8.29 12.75
C SER A 50 -22.68 8.71 12.18
N LYS A 51 -21.67 7.83 12.25
CA LYS A 51 -20.37 8.04 11.59
C LYS A 51 -20.48 7.78 10.09
N TRP A 52 -21.22 6.75 9.69
CA TRP A 52 -21.53 6.47 8.29
C TRP A 52 -22.21 7.66 7.61
N ARG A 53 -23.27 8.19 8.22
CA ARG A 53 -24.01 9.36 7.73
C ARG A 53 -23.12 10.60 7.63
N ARG A 54 -22.25 10.88 8.62
CA ARG A 54 -21.30 12.00 8.55
C ARG A 54 -20.27 11.88 7.43
N LYS A 55 -19.76 10.67 7.19
CA LYS A 55 -18.77 10.43 6.11
C LYS A 55 -19.43 10.57 4.73
N ALA A 56 -20.67 10.09 4.60
CA ALA A 56 -21.48 10.23 3.39
C ALA A 56 -21.96 11.68 3.14
N ALA A 57 -22.25 12.45 4.19
CA ALA A 57 -22.75 13.83 4.11
C ALA A 57 -21.66 14.90 3.90
N THR A 58 -20.51 14.54 3.34
CA THR A 58 -19.41 15.49 3.11
C THR A 58 -19.84 16.58 2.12
N THR A 59 -19.84 17.84 2.58
CA THR A 59 -20.15 19.02 1.77
C THR A 59 -19.01 19.34 0.80
N ALA A 60 -19.28 20.10 -0.28
CA ALA A 60 -18.27 20.47 -1.28
C ALA A 60 -16.99 21.10 -0.68
N ALA A 61 -17.10 21.78 0.47
CA ALA A 61 -15.98 22.39 1.18
C ALA A 61 -15.07 21.41 1.95
N ASN A 62 -15.55 20.19 2.23
CA ASN A 62 -14.88 19.20 3.10
C ASN A 62 -14.82 17.80 2.47
N VAL A 63 -14.87 17.69 1.14
CA VAL A 63 -14.78 16.38 0.49
C VAL A 63 -13.34 15.84 0.63
N PRO A 64 -13.15 14.62 1.17
CA PRO A 64 -11.81 14.07 1.28
C PRO A 64 -11.14 13.96 -0.09
N ARG A 65 -9.83 14.18 -0.14
CA ARG A 65 -9.01 14.14 -1.36
C ARG A 65 -9.23 12.89 -2.23
N ARG A 66 -9.56 11.76 -1.60
CA ARG A 66 -9.78 10.46 -2.26
C ARG A 66 -11.25 10.11 -2.44
N GLY A 67 -12.17 11.01 -2.15
CA GLY A 67 -13.61 10.77 -2.13
C GLY A 67 -14.14 10.30 -0.76
N PRO A 68 -15.47 10.16 -0.64
CA PRO A 68 -16.16 10.04 0.65
C PRO A 68 -16.17 8.63 1.27
N HIS A 69 -15.30 7.71 0.82
CA HIS A 69 -15.30 6.34 1.32
C HIS A 69 -14.63 6.20 2.69
N ALA A 70 -14.94 5.12 3.38
CA ALA A 70 -14.34 4.80 4.65
C ALA A 70 -12.99 4.09 4.47
N ALA A 71 -11.90 4.69 4.94
CA ALA A 71 -10.57 4.08 4.93
C ALA A 71 -9.96 4.10 6.33
N GLU A 72 -9.37 2.98 6.74
CA GLU A 72 -8.60 2.85 7.98
C GLU A 72 -7.19 2.36 7.66
N HIS A 73 -6.19 3.12 8.12
CA HIS A 73 -4.76 2.88 7.86
C HIS A 73 -4.12 2.23 9.08
N VAL A 74 -3.42 1.11 8.92
CA VAL A 74 -2.86 0.33 10.05
C VAL A 74 -1.42 -0.07 9.75
N GLY A 75 -0.55 -0.03 10.75
CA GLY A 75 0.86 -0.43 10.67
C GLY A 75 1.83 0.71 10.99
N PRO A 76 3.16 0.46 10.94
CA PRO A 76 4.18 1.48 11.20
C PRO A 76 4.15 2.60 10.17
N ALA A 77 4.32 3.83 10.65
CA ALA A 77 4.47 5.02 9.83
C ALA A 77 5.42 6.04 10.49
N MET A 78 5.96 6.93 9.67
CA MET A 78 6.81 8.04 10.11
C MET A 78 6.45 9.30 9.31
N GLY A 79 6.20 10.41 10.00
CA GLY A 79 5.77 11.67 9.39
C GLY A 79 5.09 12.60 10.39
N GLY A 80 4.55 13.73 9.92
CA GLY A 80 3.69 14.60 10.73
C GLY A 80 4.34 15.20 11.98
N GLY A 81 5.66 15.36 11.98
CA GLY A 81 6.41 15.90 13.14
C GLY A 81 6.77 14.86 14.21
N GLN A 82 6.50 13.57 13.99
CA GLN A 82 6.97 12.51 14.86
C GLN A 82 8.51 12.54 15.03
N SER A 83 8.99 12.29 16.24
CA SER A 83 10.41 12.16 16.55
C SER A 83 10.97 10.77 16.22
N TYR A 84 10.11 9.76 16.08
CA TYR A 84 10.45 8.40 15.69
C TYR A 84 9.25 7.64 15.10
N PRO A 85 9.47 6.49 14.41
CA PRO A 85 8.40 5.67 13.84
C PRO A 85 7.48 5.05 14.89
N MET A 86 6.18 5.06 14.61
CA MET A 86 5.15 4.47 15.47
C MET A 86 4.10 3.74 14.63
N ASN A 87 3.38 2.80 15.23
CA ASN A 87 2.15 2.30 14.63
C ASN A 87 1.11 3.42 14.59
N LEU A 88 0.35 3.51 13.49
CA LEU A 88 -0.77 4.42 13.36
C LEU A 88 -1.78 4.19 14.50
N SER A 89 -2.19 5.29 15.14
CA SER A 89 -2.96 5.26 16.38
C SER A 89 -4.43 4.91 16.13
N HIS A 90 -4.95 4.01 16.95
CA HIS A 90 -6.33 3.54 16.92
C HIS A 90 -6.85 3.34 18.35
N LEU A 91 -8.16 3.46 18.54
CA LEU A 91 -8.80 3.01 19.76
C LEU A 91 -8.54 1.50 19.97
N PRO A 92 -8.31 1.01 21.20
CA PRO A 92 -7.98 -0.40 21.44
C PRO A 92 -8.96 -1.40 20.81
N ALA A 93 -10.27 -1.13 20.90
CA ALA A 93 -11.30 -1.98 20.29
C ALA A 93 -11.16 -2.06 18.75
N ARG A 94 -10.84 -0.95 18.08
CA ARG A 94 -10.63 -0.93 16.62
C ARG A 94 -9.35 -1.67 16.24
N LEU A 95 -8.30 -1.48 17.02
CA LEU A 95 -7.05 -2.19 16.81
C LEU A 95 -7.26 -3.71 16.92
N ALA A 96 -8.07 -4.18 17.87
CA ALA A 96 -8.43 -5.59 17.98
C ALA A 96 -9.16 -6.11 16.73
N THR A 97 -10.11 -5.34 16.18
CA THR A 97 -10.77 -5.66 14.90
C THR A 97 -9.75 -5.79 13.75
N PHE A 98 -8.82 -4.84 13.60
CA PHE A 98 -7.82 -4.90 12.53
C PHE A 98 -6.82 -6.05 12.72
N SER A 99 -6.35 -6.29 13.95
CA SER A 99 -5.49 -7.43 14.25
C SER A 99 -6.16 -8.76 13.90
N ARG A 100 -7.47 -8.89 14.18
CA ARG A 100 -8.26 -10.05 13.76
C ARG A 100 -8.31 -10.18 12.23
N LEU A 101 -8.59 -9.09 11.50
CA LEU A 101 -8.58 -9.11 10.03
C LEU A 101 -7.24 -9.58 9.46
N PHE A 102 -6.12 -9.06 9.97
CA PHE A 102 -4.79 -9.49 9.53
C PHE A 102 -4.48 -10.96 9.83
N GLY A 103 -5.09 -11.53 10.87
CA GLY A 103 -4.96 -12.95 11.22
C GLY A 103 -5.88 -13.89 10.45
N LEU A 104 -6.79 -13.39 9.60
CA LEU A 104 -7.63 -14.23 8.77
C LEU A 104 -6.83 -14.80 7.59
N GLN A 105 -7.08 -16.08 7.29
CA GLN A 105 -6.37 -16.79 6.22
C GLN A 105 -6.56 -16.12 4.86
N CYS A 106 -7.74 -15.55 4.58
CA CYS A 106 -7.97 -14.82 3.34
C CYS A 106 -7.02 -13.62 3.15
N PHE A 107 -6.75 -12.85 4.21
CA PHE A 107 -5.80 -11.72 4.15
C PHE A 107 -4.34 -12.18 4.14
N GLU A 108 -3.98 -13.22 4.88
CA GLU A 108 -2.64 -13.83 4.79
C GLU A 108 -2.36 -14.34 3.36
N ARG A 109 -3.35 -14.96 2.71
CA ARG A 109 -3.24 -15.41 1.31
C ARG A 109 -3.06 -14.24 0.36
N ILE A 110 -3.87 -13.18 0.49
CA ILE A 110 -3.73 -11.95 -0.33
C ILE A 110 -2.35 -11.32 -0.14
N ALA A 111 -1.85 -11.23 1.10
CA ALA A 111 -0.52 -10.73 1.40
C ALA A 111 0.57 -11.59 0.75
N GLY A 112 0.50 -12.91 0.93
CA GLY A 112 1.44 -13.86 0.34
C GLY A 112 1.44 -13.83 -1.19
N TRP A 113 0.28 -13.77 -1.84
CA TRP A 113 0.17 -13.62 -3.30
C TRP A 113 0.87 -12.34 -3.77
N THR A 114 0.58 -11.22 -3.11
CA THR A 114 1.16 -9.92 -3.41
C THR A 114 2.69 -9.97 -3.31
N ASN A 115 3.19 -10.54 -2.22
CA ASN A 115 4.61 -10.56 -1.87
C ASN A 115 5.43 -11.56 -2.71
N GLY A 116 4.80 -12.64 -3.17
CA GLY A 116 5.46 -13.84 -3.65
C GLY A 116 6.20 -13.74 -5.00
N LYS A 117 6.85 -14.86 -5.35
CA LYS A 117 7.70 -14.99 -6.56
C LYS A 117 6.97 -14.77 -7.88
N LEU A 118 5.65 -14.99 -7.90
CA LEU A 118 4.82 -14.79 -9.09
C LEU A 118 4.32 -13.35 -9.24
N LEU A 119 4.57 -12.48 -8.25
CA LEU A 119 4.19 -11.07 -8.28
C LEU A 119 5.36 -10.16 -7.85
N PHE A 120 5.29 -9.45 -6.73
CA PHE A 120 6.26 -8.40 -6.41
C PHE A 120 7.71 -8.89 -6.47
N MET A 121 8.05 -9.98 -5.76
CA MET A 121 9.41 -10.51 -5.74
C MET A 121 9.90 -10.93 -7.14
N GLY A 122 9.02 -11.44 -8.01
CA GLY A 122 9.41 -11.85 -9.37
C GLY A 122 9.60 -10.69 -10.34
N PHE A 123 8.72 -9.68 -10.26
CA PHE A 123 8.73 -8.56 -11.20
C PHE A 123 9.68 -7.43 -10.79
N ALA A 124 10.04 -7.29 -9.52
CA ALA A 124 11.01 -6.29 -9.07
C ALA A 124 11.80 -6.78 -7.84
N PRO A 125 12.69 -7.77 -7.99
CA PRO A 125 13.43 -8.36 -6.88
C PRO A 125 14.32 -7.36 -6.13
N ALA A 126 14.94 -6.40 -6.84
CA ALA A 126 15.76 -5.37 -6.22
C ALA A 126 14.91 -4.43 -5.35
N LEU A 127 13.75 -3.98 -5.85
CA LEU A 127 12.82 -3.14 -5.09
C LEU A 127 12.21 -3.90 -3.90
N HIS A 128 11.83 -5.16 -4.10
CA HIS A 128 11.34 -6.04 -3.03
C HIS A 128 12.40 -6.22 -1.92
N GLY A 129 13.66 -6.43 -2.32
CA GLY A 129 14.79 -6.50 -1.39
C GLY A 129 15.03 -5.19 -0.64
N TYR A 130 14.83 -4.04 -1.30
CA TYR A 130 14.90 -2.73 -0.64
C TYR A 130 13.84 -2.59 0.45
N TYR A 131 12.58 -2.94 0.18
CA TYR A 131 11.51 -2.96 1.19
C TYR A 131 11.85 -3.90 2.35
N THR A 132 12.33 -5.11 2.05
CA THR A 132 12.70 -6.11 3.05
C THR A 132 13.77 -5.59 4.00
N ARG A 133 14.90 -5.12 3.45
CA ARG A 133 16.02 -4.59 4.25
C ARG A 133 15.61 -3.39 5.08
N THR A 134 14.89 -2.43 4.49
CA THR A 134 14.39 -1.27 5.23
C THR A 134 13.53 -1.67 6.43
N LEU A 135 12.60 -2.61 6.27
CA LEU A 135 11.80 -3.04 7.42
C LEU A 135 12.63 -3.83 8.43
N ASP A 136 13.55 -4.67 8.00
CA ASP A 136 14.40 -5.42 8.93
C ASP A 136 15.25 -4.48 9.79
N GLU A 137 15.87 -3.46 9.19
CA GLU A 137 16.60 -2.42 9.90
C GLU A 137 15.69 -1.60 10.84
N LEU A 138 14.49 -1.23 10.39
CA LEU A 138 13.51 -0.56 11.23
C LEU A 138 13.15 -1.37 12.48
N PHE A 139 12.82 -2.66 12.32
CA PHE A 139 12.41 -3.52 13.43
C PHE A 139 13.59 -3.93 14.32
N ALA A 140 14.81 -4.03 13.77
CA ALA A 140 16.02 -4.24 14.56
C ALA A 140 16.34 -3.00 15.43
N TRP A 141 16.31 -1.80 14.83
CA TRP A 141 16.42 -0.54 15.58
C TRP A 141 15.38 -0.47 16.70
N ASP A 142 14.15 -0.84 16.38
CA ASP A 142 13.03 -0.80 17.33
C ASP A 142 13.21 -1.71 18.53
N GLY A 143 13.67 -2.94 18.29
CA GLY A 143 13.93 -3.94 19.33
C GLY A 143 15.08 -3.56 20.26
N ALA A 144 16.01 -2.73 19.79
CA ALA A 144 17.10 -2.19 20.60
C ALA A 144 16.68 -1.00 21.48
N GLN A 145 15.50 -0.42 21.27
CA GLN A 145 15.02 0.73 22.05
C GLN A 145 14.47 0.30 23.42
N LYS A 146 14.79 1.05 24.47
CA LYS A 146 14.16 0.88 25.80
C LYS A 146 12.82 1.60 25.85
N ARG A 147 11.75 0.99 25.31
CA ARG A 147 10.42 1.61 25.23
C ARG A 147 9.28 0.66 25.59
N ALA A 148 8.19 1.23 26.13
CA ALA A 148 7.05 0.45 26.60
C ALA A 148 6.19 -0.18 25.48
N LYS A 149 6.24 0.37 24.26
CA LYS A 149 5.47 -0.10 23.10
C LYS A 149 6.37 -0.22 21.89
N HIS A 150 6.54 -1.44 21.39
CA HIS A 150 7.31 -1.75 20.20
C HIS A 150 6.46 -1.76 18.93
N LEU A 151 7.11 -1.60 17.78
CA LEU A 151 6.46 -1.59 16.48
C LEU A 151 5.87 -2.97 16.23
N GLN A 152 4.66 -2.98 15.67
CA GLN A 152 3.98 -4.20 15.26
C GLN A 152 3.91 -4.28 13.74
N ARG A 153 4.24 -5.46 13.19
CA ARG A 153 3.99 -5.77 11.78
C ARG A 153 2.51 -6.13 11.60
N ASN A 154 1.94 -5.75 10.46
CA ASN A 154 0.59 -6.18 10.08
C ASN A 154 0.55 -7.68 9.75
N PHE A 155 1.61 -8.19 9.09
CA PHE A 155 1.77 -9.61 8.78
C PHE A 155 3.15 -10.10 9.20
N ARG A 156 3.31 -11.42 9.30
CA ARG A 156 4.63 -12.04 9.48
C ARG A 156 5.58 -11.57 8.38
N ARG A 157 6.87 -11.39 8.72
CA ARG A 157 7.91 -10.93 7.79
C ARG A 157 7.93 -11.70 6.45
N ALA A 158 7.68 -13.00 6.47
CA ALA A 158 7.66 -13.83 5.26
C ALA A 158 6.44 -13.58 4.34
N LEU A 159 5.33 -13.06 4.87
CA LEU A 159 4.09 -12.86 4.14
C LEU A 159 4.00 -11.50 3.46
N SER A 160 4.61 -10.45 4.04
CA SER A 160 4.55 -9.10 3.46
C SER A 160 5.79 -8.28 3.80
N VAL A 161 6.29 -7.58 2.78
CA VAL A 161 7.35 -6.57 2.90
C VAL A 161 6.82 -5.14 3.06
N PHE A 162 5.50 -4.99 3.17
CA PHE A 162 4.86 -3.69 3.37
C PHE A 162 4.70 -3.39 4.85
N ALA A 163 5.03 -2.15 5.27
CA ALA A 163 4.84 -1.74 6.67
C ALA A 163 3.37 -1.53 6.99
N THR A 164 2.65 -0.87 6.09
CA THR A 164 1.32 -0.33 6.33
C THR A 164 0.31 -0.98 5.39
N ALA A 165 -0.93 -1.03 5.83
CA ALA A 165 -2.03 -1.43 4.99
C ALA A 165 -3.24 -0.50 5.20
N THR A 166 -4.17 -0.52 4.25
CA THR A 166 -5.44 0.18 4.34
C THR A 166 -6.58 -0.73 4.00
N PHE A 167 -7.56 -0.78 4.90
CA PHE A 167 -8.87 -1.35 4.65
C PHE A 167 -9.77 -0.22 4.14
N ASN A 168 -10.08 -0.24 2.84
CA ASN A 168 -11.06 0.65 2.24
C ASN A 168 -12.42 -0.05 2.28
N PHE A 169 -13.25 0.38 3.20
CA PHE A 169 -14.57 -0.18 3.46
C PHE A 169 -15.60 0.31 2.45
N GLY A 170 -16.53 -0.59 2.10
CA GLY A 170 -17.67 -0.36 1.22
C GLY A 170 -18.77 0.43 1.91
N PRO A 171 -20.04 0.40 1.44
CA PRO A 171 -20.52 -0.52 0.41
C PRO A 171 -19.99 -0.17 -0.98
N CYS A 172 -19.65 1.09 -1.25
CA CYS A 172 -19.12 1.52 -2.55
C CYS A 172 -17.79 2.28 -2.38
N THR A 173 -16.68 1.54 -2.37
CA THR A 173 -15.33 2.14 -2.40
C THR A 173 -15.04 2.66 -3.80
N ALA A 174 -15.29 3.95 -4.02
CA ALA A 174 -14.89 4.69 -5.21
C ALA A 174 -13.97 5.85 -4.82
N THR A 175 -13.00 6.14 -5.69
CA THR A 175 -11.99 7.17 -5.42
C THR A 175 -11.98 8.24 -6.50
N TYR A 176 -11.65 9.46 -6.10
CA TYR A 176 -11.31 10.53 -7.04
C TYR A 176 -9.87 10.38 -7.55
N PRO A 177 -9.52 10.97 -8.71
CA PRO A 177 -8.14 10.97 -9.21
C PRO A 177 -7.16 11.52 -8.18
N HIS A 178 -6.17 10.72 -7.80
CA HIS A 178 -5.21 11.09 -6.77
C HIS A 178 -3.86 10.36 -6.92
N ILE A 179 -2.87 10.86 -6.17
CA ILE A 179 -1.60 10.17 -5.90
C ILE A 179 -1.42 9.94 -4.41
N ASP A 180 -0.66 8.93 -4.02
CA ASP A 180 -0.27 8.67 -2.64
C ASP A 180 1.08 9.30 -2.32
N PHE A 181 1.15 10.64 -2.37
CA PHE A 181 2.41 11.39 -2.23
C PHE A 181 3.24 11.06 -0.96
N GLY A 182 2.63 10.44 0.06
CA GLY A 182 3.31 10.00 1.27
C GLY A 182 4.06 8.67 1.15
N ASN A 183 3.88 7.93 0.06
CA ASN A 183 4.53 6.65 -0.22
C ASN A 183 5.86 6.85 -0.96
N LEU A 184 6.69 5.81 -1.01
CA LEU A 184 7.96 5.84 -1.74
C LEU A 184 7.71 6.09 -3.24
N ALA A 185 8.38 7.09 -3.82
CA ALA A 185 8.13 7.56 -5.19
C ALA A 185 8.26 6.47 -6.27
N TRP A 186 9.38 5.72 -6.25
CA TRP A 186 9.58 4.56 -7.13
C TRP A 186 9.08 3.25 -6.51
N GLY A 187 8.54 3.31 -5.30
CA GLY A 187 8.03 2.15 -4.59
C GLY A 187 6.70 1.69 -5.13
N TRP A 188 6.42 0.39 -4.98
CA TRP A 188 5.10 -0.15 -5.32
C TRP A 188 4.17 -0.18 -4.11
N CYS A 189 2.88 -0.07 -4.41
CA CYS A 189 1.78 -0.31 -3.51
C CYS A 189 0.90 -1.40 -4.13
N ALA A 190 0.48 -2.35 -3.31
CA ALA A 190 -0.43 -3.39 -3.71
C ALA A 190 -1.86 -2.95 -3.45
N ILE A 191 -2.73 -3.04 -4.44
CA ILE A 191 -4.17 -2.81 -4.26
C ILE A 191 -4.88 -4.08 -4.67
N THR A 192 -5.74 -4.63 -3.81
CA THR A 192 -6.60 -5.78 -4.11
C THR A 192 -8.06 -5.34 -4.10
N ALA A 193 -8.77 -5.53 -5.20
CA ALA A 193 -10.20 -5.29 -5.28
C ALA A 193 -10.97 -6.43 -4.61
N LEU A 194 -12.01 -6.11 -3.85
CA LEU A 194 -12.82 -7.06 -3.10
C LEU A 194 -14.31 -6.69 -3.22
N GLY A 195 -15.18 -7.65 -2.93
CA GLY A 195 -16.63 -7.46 -2.91
C GLY A 195 -17.35 -7.97 -4.17
N PRO A 196 -18.64 -8.29 -4.05
CA PRO A 196 -19.47 -8.72 -5.17
C PRO A 196 -19.87 -7.52 -6.04
N PHE A 197 -19.17 -7.34 -7.15
CA PHE A 197 -19.54 -6.41 -8.22
C PHE A 197 -19.19 -7.00 -9.59
N ASP A 198 -19.91 -6.59 -10.62
CA ASP A 198 -19.66 -6.94 -12.01
C ASP A 198 -18.51 -6.07 -12.56
N PRO A 199 -17.33 -6.65 -12.80
CA PRO A 199 -16.18 -5.91 -13.28
C PRO A 199 -16.27 -5.51 -14.75
N ASP A 200 -17.28 -5.96 -15.50
CA ASP A 200 -17.53 -5.49 -16.87
C ASP A 200 -18.43 -4.24 -16.89
N ARG A 201 -19.09 -3.94 -15.76
CA ARG A 201 -20.04 -2.82 -15.63
C ARG A 201 -19.63 -1.74 -14.64
N GLY A 202 -18.51 -1.91 -13.94
CA GLY A 202 -18.05 -0.93 -12.95
C GLY A 202 -16.77 -1.34 -12.22
N GLY A 203 -16.37 -0.51 -11.26
CA GLY A 203 -15.21 -0.80 -10.39
C GLY A 203 -13.83 -0.80 -11.08
N HIS A 204 -13.76 -0.49 -12.39
CA HIS A 204 -12.53 -0.35 -13.17
C HIS A 204 -11.51 0.58 -12.50
N LEU A 205 -10.23 0.23 -12.63
CA LEU A 205 -9.10 1.06 -12.24
C LEU A 205 -8.75 2.01 -13.40
N ILE A 206 -8.58 3.30 -13.13
CA ILE A 206 -8.09 4.29 -14.08
C ILE A 206 -6.66 4.66 -13.69
N LEU A 207 -5.74 4.52 -14.64
CA LEU A 207 -4.35 4.99 -14.53
C LEU A 207 -4.21 6.19 -15.47
N TRP A 208 -4.39 7.39 -14.94
CA TRP A 208 -4.62 8.61 -15.71
C TRP A 208 -3.43 8.99 -16.57
N ASP A 209 -2.22 8.98 -15.99
CA ASP A 209 -1.01 9.41 -16.70
C ASP A 209 -0.63 8.45 -17.83
N LEU A 210 -1.10 7.19 -17.76
CA LEU A 210 -0.91 6.18 -18.78
C LEU A 210 -2.06 6.11 -19.78
N LYS A 211 -3.14 6.87 -19.56
CA LYS A 211 -4.40 6.80 -20.34
C LYS A 211 -4.98 5.39 -20.42
N LEU A 212 -4.86 4.62 -19.32
CA LEU A 212 -5.36 3.25 -19.25
C LEU A 212 -6.60 3.14 -18.37
N VAL A 213 -7.62 2.46 -18.88
CA VAL A 213 -8.75 1.94 -18.10
C VAL A 213 -8.62 0.43 -18.03
N VAL A 214 -8.50 -0.08 -16.80
CA VAL A 214 -8.21 -1.49 -16.55
C VAL A 214 -9.43 -2.14 -15.90
N ARG A 215 -9.94 -3.18 -16.55
CA ARG A 215 -10.90 -4.09 -15.92
C ARG A 215 -10.25 -4.72 -14.69
N PHE A 216 -10.82 -4.47 -13.51
CA PHE A 216 -10.20 -4.83 -12.23
C PHE A 216 -11.12 -5.69 -11.36
N PRO A 217 -11.17 -7.01 -11.60
CA PRO A 217 -12.17 -7.88 -11.00
C PRO A 217 -11.93 -8.17 -9.51
N PRO A 218 -12.99 -8.52 -8.75
CA PRO A 218 -12.85 -8.98 -7.38
C PRO A 218 -11.79 -10.07 -7.22
N GLY A 219 -10.99 -9.95 -6.16
CA GLY A 219 -9.86 -10.82 -5.86
C GLY A 219 -8.57 -10.49 -6.61
N SER A 220 -8.61 -9.59 -7.60
CA SER A 220 -7.41 -9.20 -8.34
C SER A 220 -6.57 -8.18 -7.59
N THR A 221 -5.25 -8.34 -7.69
CA THR A 221 -4.23 -7.42 -7.16
C THR A 221 -3.53 -6.66 -8.28
N VAL A 222 -3.19 -5.39 -8.04
CA VAL A 222 -2.32 -4.59 -8.90
C VAL A 222 -1.12 -4.04 -8.10
N LEU A 223 0.06 -4.17 -8.71
CA LEU A 223 1.35 -3.53 -8.45
C LEU A 223 1.47 -2.10 -8.97
N ILE A 224 1.29 -0.98 -8.25
CA ILE A 224 1.49 0.37 -8.84
C ILE A 224 2.43 1.30 -8.07
N PRO A 225 3.17 2.21 -8.74
CA PRO A 225 3.90 3.29 -8.09
C PRO A 225 2.97 4.44 -7.69
N SER A 226 2.13 4.20 -6.68
CA SER A 226 0.98 5.05 -6.36
C SER A 226 1.35 6.47 -5.93
N ALA A 227 2.60 6.70 -5.51
CA ALA A 227 3.11 8.01 -5.13
C ALA A 227 3.28 8.98 -6.33
N ILE A 228 3.50 8.45 -7.52
CA ILE A 228 3.76 9.24 -8.74
C ILE A 228 2.72 8.99 -9.85
N LEU A 229 2.00 7.86 -9.80
CA LEU A 229 1.01 7.50 -10.79
C LEU A 229 -0.38 7.94 -10.32
N ARG A 230 -0.97 8.92 -11.01
CA ARG A 230 -2.33 9.38 -10.76
C ARG A 230 -3.32 8.27 -11.09
N HIS A 231 -4.10 7.86 -10.10
CA HIS A 231 -5.03 6.75 -10.22
C HIS A 231 -6.36 7.03 -9.52
N SER A 232 -7.38 6.31 -9.95
CA SER A 232 -8.70 6.27 -9.30
C SER A 232 -9.44 4.99 -9.68
N ASN A 233 -10.66 4.81 -9.20
CA ASN A 233 -11.54 3.76 -9.68
C ASN A 233 -12.97 4.29 -9.88
N VAL A 234 -13.66 3.73 -10.86
CA VAL A 234 -15.04 4.12 -11.15
C VAL A 234 -16.02 3.49 -10.16
N LYS A 235 -17.22 4.07 -10.10
CA LYS A 235 -18.34 3.52 -9.33
C LYS A 235 -18.76 2.15 -9.86
N ILE A 236 -19.49 1.42 -9.03
CA ILE A 236 -20.13 0.13 -9.35
C ILE A 236 -21.63 0.34 -9.60
N GLN A 237 -22.33 -0.68 -10.07
CA GLN A 237 -23.77 -0.62 -10.32
C GLN A 237 -24.56 -0.52 -9.00
N PRO A 238 -25.79 0.02 -9.02
CA PRO A 238 -26.68 0.02 -7.86
C PRO A 238 -26.87 -1.40 -7.29
N GLY A 239 -26.81 -1.53 -5.97
CA GLY A 239 -26.96 -2.82 -5.27
C GLY A 239 -25.68 -3.66 -5.14
N GLU A 240 -24.61 -3.30 -5.87
CA GLU A 240 -23.32 -3.99 -5.75
C GLU A 240 -22.51 -3.50 -4.54
N ARG A 241 -21.50 -4.30 -4.15
CA ARG A 241 -20.58 -3.94 -3.06
C ARG A 241 -19.12 -4.05 -3.50
N ARG A 242 -18.33 -3.02 -3.17
CA ARG A 242 -16.89 -2.97 -3.45
C ARG A 242 -16.10 -2.44 -2.26
N TYR A 243 -15.04 -3.17 -1.96
CA TYR A 243 -14.02 -2.89 -0.96
C TYR A 243 -12.65 -2.92 -1.62
N SER A 244 -11.63 -2.43 -0.94
CA SER A 244 -10.25 -2.73 -1.36
C SER A 244 -9.28 -2.83 -0.19
N PHE A 245 -8.39 -3.79 -0.28
CA PHE A 245 -7.28 -3.94 0.65
C PHE A 245 -5.99 -3.47 -0.01
N THR A 246 -5.32 -2.49 0.60
CA THR A 246 -4.09 -1.90 0.07
C THR A 246 -2.93 -2.18 1.00
N GLN A 247 -1.75 -2.52 0.47
CA GLN A 247 -0.51 -2.67 1.23
C GLN A 247 0.56 -1.74 0.64
N TYR A 248 1.27 -1.01 1.49
CA TYR A 248 2.26 -0.01 1.08
C TYR A 248 3.25 0.29 2.22
N THR A 249 4.31 1.03 1.91
CA THR A 249 5.22 1.54 2.93
C THR A 249 5.38 3.06 2.74
N PRO A 250 5.04 3.87 3.76
CA PRO A 250 5.25 5.31 3.72
C PRO A 250 6.72 5.67 3.49
N ALA A 251 7.00 6.69 2.67
CA ALA A 251 8.34 7.18 2.37
C ALA A 251 9.12 7.60 3.64
N GLY A 252 8.41 8.04 4.69
CA GLY A 252 9.01 8.40 5.97
C GLY A 252 9.77 7.24 6.63
N ILE A 253 9.34 5.99 6.43
CA ILE A 253 10.02 4.81 6.96
C ILE A 253 11.36 4.60 6.25
N PHE A 254 11.37 4.66 4.92
CA PHE A 254 12.61 4.57 4.13
C PHE A 254 13.60 5.68 4.48
N ARG A 255 13.10 6.91 4.62
CA ARG A 255 13.92 8.07 4.99
C ARG A 255 14.47 7.96 6.41
N TRP A 256 13.70 7.46 7.36
CA TRP A 256 14.16 7.21 8.73
C TRP A 256 15.38 6.27 8.72
N VAL A 257 15.25 5.14 8.04
CA VAL A 257 16.30 4.13 7.93
C VAL A 257 17.53 4.68 7.18
N TYR A 258 17.32 5.35 6.05
CA TYR A 258 18.40 6.04 5.31
C TYR A 258 19.16 7.10 6.14
N ASN A 259 18.51 7.67 7.15
CA ASN A 259 19.10 8.64 8.06
C ASN A 259 19.72 7.99 9.31
N ASP A 260 20.06 6.70 9.24
CA ASP A 260 20.60 5.92 10.37
C ASP A 260 19.67 5.96 11.58
N CYS A 261 18.36 5.85 11.32
CA CYS A 261 17.31 5.95 12.32
C CYS A 261 17.31 7.28 13.07
N ARG A 262 17.45 8.37 12.32
CA ARG A 262 17.34 9.76 12.80
C ARG A 262 16.29 10.52 12.00
N THR A 263 15.72 11.55 12.61
CA THR A 263 14.85 12.48 11.87
C THR A 263 15.64 13.21 10.80
N GLU A 264 14.96 13.69 9.75
CA GLU A 264 15.60 14.50 8.71
C GLU A 264 16.23 15.78 9.28
N ARG A 265 15.61 16.37 10.32
CA ARG A 265 16.17 17.50 11.04
C ARG A 265 17.51 17.15 11.69
N GLN A 266 17.58 16.03 12.41
CA GLN A 266 18.82 15.59 13.08
C GLN A 266 19.90 15.22 12.06
N ALA A 267 19.53 14.53 10.98
CA ALA A 267 20.47 14.11 9.93
C ALA A 267 21.02 15.28 9.09
N ASN A 268 20.36 16.43 9.08
CA ASN A 268 20.84 17.64 8.42
C ASN A 268 21.48 18.64 9.39
N ASP A 269 21.55 18.36 10.70
CA ASP A 269 22.18 19.24 11.68
C ASP A 269 23.71 19.12 11.63
N PRO A 270 24.47 20.21 11.33
CA PRO A 270 25.93 20.17 11.28
C PRO A 270 26.62 19.84 12.59
N ARG A 271 25.92 19.98 13.72
CA ARG A 271 26.43 19.57 15.03
C ARG A 271 26.36 18.05 15.23
N CYS A 272 25.52 17.36 14.47
CA CYS A 272 25.27 15.93 14.59
C CYS A 272 25.80 15.12 13.39
N THR A 273 26.15 15.79 12.30
CA THR A 273 26.49 15.15 11.02
C THR A 273 27.69 15.86 10.38
N PRO A 274 28.86 15.20 10.26
CA PRO A 274 30.05 15.79 9.66
C PRO A 274 29.84 16.29 8.22
N ALA A 275 30.59 17.31 7.80
CA ALA A 275 30.44 17.96 6.48
C ALA A 275 30.49 16.97 5.29
N HIS A 276 31.45 16.04 5.29
CA HIS A 276 31.59 15.04 4.22
C HIS A 276 30.34 14.14 4.08
N GLU A 277 29.65 13.85 5.20
CA GLU A 277 28.41 13.08 5.20
C GLU A 277 27.25 13.91 4.66
N GLN A 278 27.20 15.21 4.99
CA GLN A 278 26.19 16.11 4.42
C GLN A 278 26.33 16.25 2.91
N GLU A 279 27.55 16.40 2.40
CA GLU A 279 27.83 16.45 0.97
C GLU A 279 27.41 15.16 0.28
N ARG A 280 27.74 14.00 0.87
CA ARG A 280 27.27 12.69 0.37
C ARG A 280 25.75 12.66 0.30
N ARG A 281 25.05 13.06 1.38
CA ARG A 281 23.57 13.10 1.41
C ARG A 281 22.97 14.05 0.38
N GLN A 282 23.64 15.16 0.07
CA GLN A 282 23.22 16.06 -1.01
C GLN A 282 23.32 15.39 -2.38
N ARG A 283 24.43 14.70 -2.68
CA ARG A 283 24.59 13.91 -3.91
C ARG A 283 23.55 12.80 -4.00
N ASP A 284 23.40 12.01 -2.94
CA ASP A 284 22.41 10.93 -2.88
C ASP A 284 20.98 11.46 -3.13
N ARG A 285 20.65 12.67 -2.64
CA ARG A 285 19.35 13.31 -2.87
C ARG A 285 19.14 13.65 -4.34
N ALA A 286 20.17 14.16 -5.02
CA ALA A 286 20.11 14.49 -6.44
C ALA A 286 19.94 13.24 -7.32
N GLU A 287 20.59 12.14 -6.95
CA GLU A 287 20.59 10.88 -7.72
C GLU A 287 19.48 9.90 -7.29
N ARG A 288 18.77 10.20 -6.18
CA ARG A 288 17.82 9.28 -5.55
C ARG A 288 16.80 8.70 -6.51
N TRP A 289 16.27 9.54 -7.39
CA TRP A 289 15.27 9.13 -8.36
C TRP A 289 15.85 8.15 -9.39
N SER A 290 17.00 8.46 -9.96
CA SER A 290 17.67 7.56 -10.91
C SER A 290 18.09 6.24 -10.26
N GLU A 291 18.59 6.27 -9.02
CA GLU A 291 18.91 5.04 -8.28
C GLU A 291 17.66 4.21 -7.97
N GLY A 292 16.55 4.87 -7.61
CA GLY A 292 15.27 4.20 -7.40
C GLY A 292 14.78 3.49 -8.66
N LEU A 293 14.89 4.12 -9.83
CA LEU A 293 14.49 3.52 -11.11
C LEU A 293 15.33 2.29 -11.49
N LYS A 294 16.61 2.23 -11.08
CA LYS A 294 17.45 1.03 -11.29
C LYS A 294 16.93 -0.20 -10.53
N MET A 295 16.05 -0.02 -9.54
CA MET A 295 15.43 -1.13 -8.81
C MET A 295 14.26 -1.79 -9.58
N TYR A 296 13.76 -1.15 -10.63
CA TYR A 296 12.81 -1.79 -11.53
C TYR A 296 13.51 -2.81 -12.41
N ARG A 297 12.90 -3.98 -12.55
CA ARG A 297 13.38 -4.99 -13.47
C ARG A 297 13.22 -4.49 -14.90
N THR A 298 14.24 -4.69 -15.71
CA THR A 298 14.14 -4.49 -17.16
C THR A 298 13.52 -5.74 -17.78
N TRP A 299 12.44 -5.57 -18.54
CA TRP A 299 11.76 -6.67 -19.23
C TRP A 299 12.57 -7.04 -20.48
N PRO A 300 12.92 -8.34 -20.68
CA PRO A 300 13.74 -8.75 -21.81
C PRO A 300 13.08 -8.37 -23.13
N ALA A 301 13.87 -7.99 -24.14
CA ALA A 301 13.41 -7.88 -25.51
C ALA A 301 12.75 -9.21 -25.91
N GLY A 302 11.61 -9.13 -26.60
CA GLY A 302 11.12 -10.31 -27.30
C GLY A 302 12.13 -10.72 -28.38
N PRO A 303 12.07 -11.97 -28.87
CA PRO A 303 12.80 -12.35 -30.08
C PRO A 303 12.47 -11.39 -31.24
#